data_AF-A0A2W7UF33-F1
#
_entry.id   AF-A0A2W7UF33-F1
#
_cell.length_a   1.000
_cell.length_b   1.000
_cell.length_c   1.000
_cell.angle_alpha   90.00
_cell.angle_beta   90.00
_cell.angle_gamma   90.00
#
_symmetry.space_group_name_H-M   'P 1'
#
loop_
_entity.id
_entity.type
_entity.pdbx_description
1 polymer ?
#
loop_
_entity_poly.entity_id
_entity_poly.type
_entity_poly.pdbx_seq_one_letter_code
_entity_poly.pdbx_strand_id
1 'polypeptide(L)'
;DPEYPENLPAAPLVRYGWTPRGELAAVYDRSNTQVRSFTYDDKYRGRMVAHRHTSRPEIRYRYDSDGRVTEQLNPAGLSYTYQYEKDHITITDSLDRREVLHTQGEAGLKRVVKKEHADGS
;
A
#
# COMPACT_ATOMS: atom_id res chain seq x y z
N ASP A 1 -28.39 -21.71 -17.47
CA ASP A 1 -27.04 -21.55 -16.92
C ASP A 1 -27.18 -21.21 -15.43
N PRO A 2 -26.79 -22.10 -14.50
CA PRO A 2 -27.01 -21.92 -13.06
C PRO A 2 -26.02 -20.94 -12.38
N GLU A 3 -25.08 -20.32 -13.10
CA GLU A 3 -24.08 -19.43 -12.51
C GLU A 3 -24.63 -18.09 -11.97
N TYR A 4 -25.87 -17.71 -12.31
CA TYR A 4 -26.47 -16.45 -11.88
C TYR A 4 -27.88 -16.68 -11.31
N PRO A 5 -28.02 -16.95 -10.00
CA PRO A 5 -29.34 -17.01 -9.38
C PRO A 5 -30.04 -15.66 -9.58
N GLU A 6 -31.34 -15.69 -9.87
CA GLU A 6 -32.23 -14.54 -10.17
C GLU A 6 -32.37 -13.51 -9.02
N ASN A 7 -31.47 -13.56 -8.04
CA ASN A 7 -31.51 -12.82 -6.78
C ASN A 7 -30.26 -11.95 -6.58
N LEU A 8 -29.71 -11.41 -7.67
CA LEU A 8 -28.70 -10.36 -7.57
C LEU A 8 -29.35 -9.10 -6.96
N PRO A 9 -28.67 -8.39 -6.05
CA PRO A 9 -29.21 -7.17 -5.47
C PRO A 9 -29.51 -6.16 -6.59
N ALA A 10 -30.69 -5.53 -6.52
CA ALA A 10 -31.12 -4.53 -7.51
C ALA A 10 -30.15 -3.33 -7.63
N ALA A 11 -29.30 -3.11 -6.64
CA ALA A 11 -28.25 -2.10 -6.63
C ALA A 11 -26.87 -2.73 -6.34
N PRO A 12 -25.79 -2.21 -6.95
CA PRO A 12 -24.44 -2.72 -6.75
C PRO A 12 -24.00 -2.59 -5.29
N LEU A 13 -23.29 -3.60 -4.78
CA LEU A 13 -22.74 -3.60 -3.42
C LEU A 13 -21.58 -2.61 -3.26
N VAL A 14 -20.84 -2.43 -4.36
CA VAL A 14 -19.61 -1.65 -4.44
C VAL A 14 -19.50 -1.10 -5.84
N ARG A 15 -18.96 0.10 -5.97
CA ARG A 15 -18.61 0.70 -7.26
C ARG A 15 -17.16 1.14 -7.24
N TYR A 16 -16.48 0.90 -8.37
CA TYR A 16 -15.08 1.28 -8.57
C TYR A 16 -15.01 2.45 -9.55
N GLY A 17 -14.24 3.47 -9.22
CA GLY A 17 -13.87 4.56 -10.10
C GLY A 17 -12.43 4.37 -10.58
N TRP A 18 -12.19 4.61 -11.87
CA TRP A 18 -10.88 4.41 -12.50
C TRP A 18 -10.37 5.73 -13.07
N THR A 19 -9.05 5.95 -13.01
CA THR A 19 -8.41 7.04 -13.76
C THR A 19 -8.52 6.78 -15.27
N PRO A 20 -8.30 7.78 -16.14
CA PRO A 20 -8.17 7.55 -17.60
C PRO A 20 -7.06 6.56 -17.97
N ARG A 21 -6.10 6.34 -17.06
CA ARG A 21 -5.03 5.35 -17.18
C ARG A 21 -5.43 3.98 -16.61
N GLY A 22 -6.70 3.74 -16.29
CA GLY A 22 -7.17 2.46 -15.77
C GLY A 22 -6.60 2.11 -14.38
N GLU A 23 -6.16 3.09 -13.60
CA GLU A 23 -5.74 2.90 -12.21
C GLU A 23 -6.93 3.08 -11.27
N LEU A 24 -7.04 2.30 -10.19
CA LEU A 24 -8.19 2.37 -9.29
C LEU A 24 -8.17 3.69 -8.51
N ALA A 25 -9.03 4.64 -8.84
CA ALA A 25 -9.05 5.96 -8.19
C ALA A 25 -9.88 6.00 -6.90
N ALA A 26 -11.02 5.30 -6.89
CA ALA A 26 -11.97 5.38 -5.79
C ALA A 26 -12.80 4.10 -5.63
N VAL A 27 -13.17 3.80 -4.39
CA VAL A 27 -14.14 2.76 -4.05
C VAL A 27 -15.32 3.41 -3.35
N TYR A 28 -16.53 3.09 -3.79
CA TYR A 28 -17.78 3.56 -3.20
C TYR A 28 -18.56 2.37 -2.65
N ASP A 29 -19.17 2.53 -1.48
CA ASP A 29 -20.06 1.53 -0.90
C ASP A 29 -21.45 1.53 -1.59
N ARG A 30 -22.35 0.66 -1.12
CA ARG A 30 -23.73 0.54 -1.63
C ARG A 30 -24.54 1.85 -1.55
N SER A 31 -24.22 2.73 -0.59
CA SER A 31 -24.86 4.05 -0.44
C SER A 31 -24.29 5.11 -1.38
N ASN A 32 -23.35 4.72 -2.24
CA ASN A 32 -22.57 5.60 -3.12
C ASN A 32 -21.66 6.58 -2.36
N THR A 33 -21.36 6.29 -1.09
CA THR A 33 -20.38 7.04 -0.30
C THR A 33 -18.99 6.54 -0.67
N GLN A 34 -18.07 7.46 -0.99
CA GLN A 34 -16.68 7.08 -1.21
C GLN A 34 -16.09 6.56 0.10
N VAL A 35 -15.54 5.35 0.08
CA VAL A 35 -14.95 4.67 1.25
C VAL A 35 -13.43 4.58 1.17
N ARG A 36 -12.86 4.65 -0.04
CA ARG A 36 -11.42 4.70 -0.29
C ARG A 36 -11.08 5.59 -1.48
N SER A 37 -9.90 6.21 -1.44
CA SER A 37 -9.28 6.90 -2.56
C SER A 37 -7.81 6.51 -2.71
N PHE A 38 -7.32 6.53 -3.94
CA PHE A 38 -5.93 6.26 -4.26
C PHE A 38 -5.40 7.31 -5.23
N THR A 39 -4.15 7.71 -5.03
CA THR A 39 -3.45 8.68 -5.86
C THR A 39 -2.22 8.00 -6.43
N TYR A 40 -1.95 8.23 -7.71
CA TYR A 40 -0.84 7.62 -8.43
C TYR A 40 0.14 8.67 -8.93
N ASP A 41 1.38 8.24 -9.13
CA ASP A 41 2.44 9.03 -9.72
C ASP A 41 2.07 9.37 -11.18
N ASP A 42 2.27 10.63 -11.58
CA ASP A 42 1.96 11.07 -12.93
C ASP A 42 2.94 10.52 -13.98
N LYS A 43 4.20 10.30 -13.60
CA LYS A 43 5.26 9.81 -14.48
C LYS A 43 5.28 8.28 -14.55
N TYR A 44 5.12 7.60 -13.41
CA TYR A 44 5.26 6.14 -13.30
C TYR A 44 3.90 5.47 -13.12
N ARG A 45 3.30 5.02 -14.23
CA ARG A 45 2.00 4.33 -14.22
C ARG A 45 2.00 3.15 -13.24
N GLY A 46 0.93 3.04 -12.44
CA GLY A 46 0.74 2.00 -11.44
C GLY A 46 1.44 2.27 -10.10
N ARG A 47 2.30 3.30 -10.00
CA ARG A 47 2.96 3.66 -8.73
C ARG A 47 2.01 4.49 -7.87
N MET A 48 1.40 3.86 -6.87
CA MET A 48 0.51 4.55 -5.93
C MET A 48 1.31 5.43 -4.96
N VAL A 49 1.08 6.74 -4.95
CA VAL A 49 1.78 7.68 -4.06
C VAL A 49 0.99 8.03 -2.80
N ALA A 50 -0.32 7.75 -2.79
CA ALA A 50 -1.13 7.91 -1.60
C ALA A 50 -2.36 7.01 -1.61
N HIS A 51 -2.85 6.70 -0.41
CA HIS A 51 -4.19 6.16 -0.24
C HIS A 51 -4.86 6.73 1.01
N ARG A 52 -6.19 6.72 1.00
CA ARG A 52 -7.00 7.21 2.11
C ARG A 52 -8.24 6.36 2.27
N HIS A 53 -8.57 6.05 3.53
CA HIS A 53 -9.89 5.57 3.92
C HIS A 53 -10.75 6.74 4.38
N THR A 54 -12.07 6.62 4.21
CA THR A 54 -13.00 7.62 4.74
C THR A 54 -12.75 7.87 6.22
N SER A 55 -12.83 9.15 6.60
CA SER A 55 -12.53 9.70 7.92
C SER A 55 -11.12 9.42 8.48
N ARG A 56 -10.20 8.84 7.72
CA ARG A 56 -8.79 8.70 8.09
C ARG A 56 -7.91 9.73 7.38
N PRO A 57 -6.76 10.10 7.97
CA PRO A 57 -5.73 10.84 7.26
C PRO A 57 -5.24 10.07 6.02
N GLU A 58 -4.78 10.80 5.02
CA GLU A 58 -4.13 10.21 3.85
C GLU A 58 -2.73 9.70 4.22
N ILE A 59 -2.44 8.45 3.85
CA ILE A 59 -1.11 7.86 3.97
C ILE A 59 -0.41 8.05 2.63
N ARG A 60 0.84 8.54 2.66
CA ARG A 60 1.65 8.80 1.46
C ARG A 60 2.87 7.92 1.39
N TYR A 61 3.33 7.67 0.17
CA TYR A 61 4.50 6.84 -0.12
C TYR A 61 5.54 7.64 -0.89
N ARG A 62 6.80 7.53 -0.50
CA ARG A 62 7.95 7.97 -1.31
C ARG A 62 8.72 6.78 -1.81
N TYR A 63 9.39 6.97 -2.94
CA TYR A 63 10.08 5.92 -3.66
C TYR A 63 11.52 6.34 -3.97
N ASP A 64 12.43 5.36 -3.99
CA ASP A 64 13.76 5.54 -4.60
C ASP A 64 13.70 5.44 -6.15
N SER A 65 14.87 5.56 -6.78
CA SER A 65 15.02 5.45 -8.23
C SER A 65 14.66 4.05 -8.77
N ASP A 66 14.83 3.02 -7.95
CA ASP A 66 14.54 1.63 -8.30
C ASP A 66 13.04 1.32 -8.13
N GLY A 67 12.26 2.26 -7.59
CA GLY A 67 10.83 2.12 -7.37
C GLY A 67 10.45 1.37 -6.10
N ARG A 68 11.37 1.25 -5.14
CA ARG A 68 11.09 0.72 -3.80
C ARG A 68 10.59 1.82 -2.89
N VAL A 69 9.66 1.50 -1.99
CA VAL A 69 9.13 2.47 -1.01
C VAL A 69 10.20 2.79 0.02
N THR A 70 10.58 4.06 0.17
CA THR A 70 11.56 4.53 1.16
C THR A 70 10.91 5.19 2.37
N GLU A 71 9.69 5.71 2.22
CA GLU A 71 8.92 6.31 3.30
C GLU A 71 7.44 5.95 3.14
N GLN A 72 6.81 5.58 4.24
CA GLN A 72 5.37 5.61 4.43
C GLN A 72 5.04 6.69 5.46
N LEU A 73 4.51 7.82 4.99
CA LEU A 73 4.11 8.92 5.85
C LEU A 73 2.67 8.71 6.33
N ASN A 74 2.50 8.59 7.64
CA ASN A 74 1.19 8.52 8.28
C ASN A 74 0.99 9.75 9.18
N PRO A 75 0.09 10.68 8.84
CA PRO A 75 -0.15 11.88 9.63
C PRO A 75 -0.64 11.62 11.06
N ALA A 76 -1.09 10.40 11.39
CA ALA A 76 -1.43 10.00 12.76
C ALA A 76 -0.19 9.67 13.64
N GLY A 77 1.03 9.89 13.14
CA GLY A 77 2.26 9.69 13.91
C GLY A 77 2.80 8.26 13.89
N LEU A 78 2.39 7.44 12.91
CA LEU A 78 2.82 6.05 12.74
C LEU A 78 3.51 5.84 11.38
N SER A 79 4.47 6.72 11.08
CA SER A 79 5.26 6.67 9.84
C SER A 79 6.35 5.62 9.91
N TYR A 80 6.79 5.16 8.74
CA TYR A 80 7.90 4.22 8.59
C TYR A 80 8.89 4.73 7.54
N THR A 81 10.17 4.46 7.76
CA THR A 81 11.22 4.60 6.75
C THR A 81 11.85 3.24 6.47
N TYR A 82 12.34 3.07 5.24
CA TYR A 82 12.90 1.82 4.75
C TYR A 82 14.26 2.10 4.11
N GLN A 83 15.27 1.39 4.58
CA GLN A 83 16.61 1.39 3.99
C GLN A 83 16.88 0.00 3.43
N TYR A 84 17.23 -0.07 2.16
CA TYR A 84 17.45 -1.33 1.45
C TYR A 84 18.94 -1.54 1.24
N GLU A 85 19.43 -2.66 1.72
CA GLU A 85 20.78 -3.16 1.48
C GLU A 85 20.72 -4.45 0.67
N LYS A 86 21.90 -4.97 0.29
CA LYS A 86 21.98 -6.18 -0.53
C LYS A 86 21.29 -7.37 0.13
N ASP A 87 21.54 -7.57 1.42
CA ASP A 87 21.11 -8.75 2.17
C ASP A 87 20.11 -8.42 3.28
N HIS A 88 19.72 -7.16 3.48
CA HIS A 88 18.71 -6.82 4.49
C HIS A 88 17.93 -5.55 4.18
N ILE A 89 16.83 -5.36 4.91
CA ILE A 89 16.04 -4.14 4.91
C ILE A 89 15.94 -3.66 6.35
N THR A 90 16.32 -2.41 6.60
CA THR A 90 16.10 -1.76 7.89
C THR A 90 14.80 -0.96 7.82
N ILE A 91 13.90 -1.22 8.77
CA ILE A 91 12.64 -0.50 8.94
C ILE A 91 12.73 0.29 10.24
N THR A 92 12.50 1.60 10.17
CA THR A 92 12.48 2.47 11.34
C THR A 92 11.11 3.12 11.47
N ASP A 93 10.46 2.95 12.62
CA ASP A 93 9.17 3.58 12.91
C ASP A 93 9.32 5.01 13.45
N SER A 94 8.21 5.65 13.75
CA SER A 94 8.16 7.03 14.26
C SER A 94 8.72 7.22 15.68
N LEU A 95 9.04 6.14 16.38
CA LEU A 95 9.67 6.14 17.71
C LEU A 95 11.14 5.74 17.63
N ASP A 96 11.73 5.77 16.43
CA ASP A 96 13.10 5.35 16.13
C ASP A 96 13.40 3.88 16.48
N ARG A 97 12.36 3.05 16.60
CA ARG A 97 12.54 1.61 16.81
C ARG A 97 12.89 0.95 15.49
N ARG A 98 13.91 0.11 15.52
CA ARG A 98 14.48 -0.55 14.35
C ARG A 98 14.08 -2.01 14.27
N GLU A 99 13.51 -2.41 13.14
CA GLU A 99 13.35 -3.80 12.73
C GLU A 99 14.27 -4.09 11.54
N VAL A 100 14.91 -5.26 11.52
CA VAL A 100 15.76 -5.70 10.40
C VAL A 100 15.20 -6.97 9.79
N LEU A 101 14.90 -6.91 8.49
CA LEU A 101 14.54 -8.06 7.70
C LEU A 101 15.77 -8.56 6.94
N HIS A 102 16.32 -9.69 7.34
CA HIS A 102 17.41 -10.36 6.60
C HIS A 102 16.83 -11.08 5.40
N THR A 103 17.47 -10.94 4.25
CA THR A 103 16.99 -11.40 2.96
C THR A 103 18.02 -12.25 2.22
N GLN A 104 17.53 -13.17 1.40
CA GLN A 104 18.34 -13.97 0.48
C GLN A 104 17.70 -14.01 -0.90
N GLY A 105 18.52 -14.25 -1.92
CA GLY A 105 18.10 -14.18 -3.31
C GLY A 105 18.16 -12.75 -3.85
N GLU A 106 17.93 -12.61 -5.15
CA GLU A 106 18.08 -11.36 -5.87
C GLU A 106 16.81 -11.05 -6.68
N ALA A 107 16.60 -9.77 -6.98
CA ALA A 107 15.46 -9.29 -7.76
C ALA A 107 14.11 -9.89 -7.28
N GLY A 108 13.29 -10.41 -8.19
CA GLY A 108 11.98 -10.99 -7.87
C GLY A 108 12.00 -12.28 -7.06
N LEU A 109 13.19 -12.85 -6.78
CA LEU A 109 13.36 -14.03 -5.94
C LEU A 109 13.86 -13.69 -4.53
N LYS A 110 14.03 -12.40 -4.21
CA LYS A 110 14.43 -11.96 -2.87
C LYS A 110 13.33 -12.27 -1.85
N ARG A 111 13.70 -12.92 -0.75
CA ARG A 111 12.79 -13.34 0.32
C ARG A 111 13.38 -13.06 1.69
N VAL A 112 12.52 -12.79 2.67
CA VAL A 112 12.90 -12.65 4.09
C VAL A 112 13.22 -14.04 4.65
N VAL A 113 14.37 -14.19 5.30
CA VAL A 113 14.81 -15.45 5.92
C VAL A 113 14.95 -15.34 7.45
N LYS A 114 15.12 -14.12 7.96
CA LYS A 114 15.13 -13.83 9.40
C LYS A 114 14.58 -12.42 9.62
N LYS A 115 13.90 -12.21 10.73
CA LYS A 115 13.44 -10.91 11.21
C LYS A 115 14.04 -10.68 12.60
N GLU A 116 14.57 -9.48 12.81
CA GLU A 116 15.08 -9.02 14.11
C GLU A 116 14.24 -7.82 14.53
N HIS A 117 13.63 -7.92 15.71
CA HIS A 117 12.84 -6.85 16.28
C HIS A 117 13.70 -5.86 17.08
N ALA A 118 13.13 -4.71 17.41
CA ALA A 118 13.81 -3.67 18.17
C ALA A 118 14.25 -4.12 19.58
N ASP A 119 13.62 -5.17 20.12
CA ASP A 119 13.98 -5.79 21.40
C ASP A 119 15.05 -6.90 21.27
N GLY A 120 15.53 -7.15 20.04
CA GLY A 120 16.53 -8.17 19.73
C GLY A 120 15.97 -9.58 19.53
N SER A 121 14.64 -9.77 19.55
CA SER A 121 13.98 -11.06 19.25
C SER A 121 13.95 -11.41 17.77
#